data_AF-A0A817PY32-F1
#
_entry.id   AF-A0A817PY32-F1
#
_cell.length_a   1.000
_cell.length_b   1.000
_cell.length_c   1.000
_cell.angle_alpha   90.00
_cell.angle_beta   90.00
_cell.angle_gamma   90.00
#
_symmetry.space_group_name_H-M   'P 1'
#
loop_
_entity.id
_entity.type
_entity.pdbx_description
1 polymer ?
#
loop_
_entity_poly.entity_id
_entity_poly.type
_entity_poly.pdbx_seq_one_letter_code
_entity_poly.pdbx_strand_id
1 'polypeptide(L)'
;MKNFKTPSEKYRQQGNEIFAKLKQQEDAAFVVRQGRFTDALKYYNQALNASMNDDERASAHKNLGSLYSYQITSTNIESANKNDYNHNLKECITSYGYALQLGRQAKSQEWLISIRHQINNFVSDCYAQFLLLPTEERLRALEFTVNCFERTTLNRLDSVATAYYELGQLMFQNALKHFKKEPKLIYNCLPTLNRAFYWACEPHTFRSNEMKELQDSIWLHQCIHESSNARHTGVRMLDYHLQNDEELNMDFIWTIIDKFREAILLAKELDIEGKF
;
A
#
# COMPACT_ATOMS: atom_id res chain seq x y z
N MET A 1 26.37 -35.94 20.13
CA MET A 1 25.20 -35.49 20.94
C MET A 1 23.94 -35.68 20.11
N LYS A 2 22.90 -36.37 20.60
CA LYS A 2 21.60 -36.40 19.91
C LYS A 2 21.04 -34.98 19.96
N ASN A 3 20.90 -34.33 18.81
CA ASN A 3 20.27 -33.01 18.71
C ASN A 3 18.80 -33.17 19.11
N PHE A 4 18.47 -32.87 20.38
CA PHE A 4 17.09 -32.91 20.84
C PHE A 4 16.36 -31.72 20.22
N LYS A 5 15.46 -32.03 19.27
CA LYS A 5 14.57 -31.02 18.68
C LYS A 5 13.70 -30.41 19.77
N THR A 6 13.66 -29.10 19.82
CA THR A 6 12.81 -28.37 20.76
C THR A 6 11.33 -28.61 20.43
N PRO A 7 10.41 -28.40 21.39
CA PRO A 7 8.97 -28.49 21.12
C PRO A 7 8.54 -27.60 19.94
N SER A 8 9.03 -26.36 19.85
CA SER A 8 8.76 -25.46 18.72
C SER A 8 9.23 -26.06 17.38
N GLU A 9 10.44 -26.62 17.32
CA GLU A 9 10.96 -27.25 16.10
C GLU A 9 10.11 -28.45 15.65
N LYS A 10 9.67 -29.31 16.60
CA LYS A 10 8.81 -30.46 16.29
C LYS A 10 7.48 -30.01 15.69
N TYR A 11 6.82 -29.03 16.29
CA TYR A 11 5.56 -28.50 15.76
C TYR A 11 5.74 -27.83 14.39
N ARG A 12 6.82 -27.08 14.16
CA ARG A 12 7.12 -26.54 12.82
C ARG A 12 7.32 -27.63 11.78
N GLN A 13 7.97 -28.73 12.12
CA GLN A 13 8.16 -29.86 11.20
C GLN A 13 6.84 -30.53 10.84
N GLN A 14 5.97 -30.77 11.82
CA GLN A 14 4.63 -31.32 11.59
C GLN A 14 3.79 -30.38 10.70
N GLY A 15 3.83 -29.07 10.96
CA GLY A 15 3.18 -28.07 10.12
C GLY A 15 3.75 -28.06 8.69
N ASN A 16 5.09 -28.14 8.54
CA ASN A 16 5.75 -28.16 7.24
C ASN A 16 5.36 -29.40 6.41
N GLU A 17 5.21 -30.56 7.04
CA GLU A 17 4.78 -31.79 6.36
C GLU A 17 3.36 -31.66 5.80
N ILE A 18 2.44 -31.07 6.57
CA ILE A 18 1.07 -30.81 6.11
C ILE A 18 1.09 -29.74 5.01
N PHE A 19 1.88 -28.69 5.18
CA PHE A 19 1.99 -27.61 4.19
C PHE A 19 2.58 -28.09 2.87
N ALA A 20 3.57 -28.99 2.91
CA ALA A 20 4.11 -29.62 1.70
C ALA A 20 3.05 -30.44 0.96
N LYS A 21 2.23 -31.22 1.69
CA LYS A 21 1.10 -31.96 1.11
C LYS A 21 0.03 -31.04 0.54
N LEU A 22 -0.21 -29.89 1.16
CA LEU A 22 -1.12 -28.88 0.65
C LEU A 22 -0.65 -28.35 -0.71
N LYS A 23 0.64 -27.99 -0.84
CA LYS A 23 1.22 -27.53 -2.12
C LYS A 23 1.24 -28.59 -3.23
N GLN A 24 1.41 -29.86 -2.89
CA GLN A 24 1.49 -30.94 -3.87
C GLN A 24 0.13 -31.37 -4.43
N GLN A 25 -0.98 -30.96 -3.81
CA GLN A 25 -2.32 -31.41 -4.17
C GLN A 25 -3.21 -30.22 -4.48
N GLU A 26 -2.80 -29.42 -5.45
CA GLU A 26 -3.56 -28.25 -5.91
C GLU A 26 -4.93 -28.66 -6.47
N ASP A 27 -5.05 -29.84 -7.08
CA ASP A 27 -6.31 -30.38 -7.60
C ASP A 27 -7.27 -30.93 -6.52
N ALA A 28 -6.85 -30.96 -5.24
CA ALA A 28 -7.73 -31.40 -4.17
C ALA A 28 -8.94 -30.46 -4.02
N ALA A 29 -10.10 -31.04 -3.66
CA ALA A 29 -11.31 -30.27 -3.41
C ALA A 29 -11.08 -29.16 -2.37
N PHE A 30 -11.74 -28.01 -2.55
CA PHE A 30 -11.58 -26.81 -1.70
C PHE A 30 -11.65 -27.13 -0.19
N VAL A 31 -12.63 -27.95 0.23
CA VAL A 31 -12.81 -28.36 1.63
C VAL A 31 -11.59 -29.11 2.18
N VAL A 32 -10.96 -29.96 1.36
CA VAL A 32 -9.75 -30.70 1.75
C VAL A 32 -8.57 -29.74 1.92
N ARG A 33 -8.42 -28.76 1.01
CA ARG A 33 -7.38 -27.74 1.12
C ARG A 33 -7.58 -26.88 2.36
N GLN A 34 -8.81 -26.47 2.66
CA GLN A 34 -9.16 -25.68 3.84
C GLN A 34 -8.89 -26.44 5.15
N GLY A 35 -9.22 -27.73 5.20
CA GLY A 35 -8.90 -28.58 6.36
C GLY A 35 -7.40 -28.64 6.61
N ARG A 36 -6.59 -28.84 5.57
CA ARG A 36 -5.12 -28.90 5.68
C ARG A 36 -4.50 -27.56 6.03
N PHE A 37 -5.03 -26.46 5.50
CA PHE A 37 -4.62 -25.12 5.91
C PHE A 37 -4.82 -24.94 7.42
N THR A 38 -6.01 -25.32 7.92
CA THR A 38 -6.35 -25.24 9.35
C THR A 38 -5.43 -26.12 10.21
N ASP A 39 -5.12 -27.34 9.76
CA ASP A 39 -4.21 -28.24 10.47
C ASP A 39 -2.77 -27.68 10.52
N ALA A 40 -2.24 -27.20 9.40
CA ALA A 40 -0.92 -26.57 9.37
C ALA A 40 -0.86 -25.33 10.27
N LEU A 41 -1.89 -24.49 10.21
CA LEU A 41 -2.02 -23.29 11.04
C LEU A 41 -2.00 -23.63 12.53
N LYS A 42 -2.73 -24.68 12.94
CA LYS A 42 -2.73 -25.17 14.32
C LYS A 42 -1.31 -25.53 14.79
N TYR A 43 -0.56 -26.28 13.99
CA TYR A 43 0.81 -26.66 14.35
C TYR A 43 1.76 -25.46 14.40
N TYR A 44 1.66 -24.51 13.47
CA TYR A 44 2.50 -23.31 13.53
C TYR A 44 2.15 -22.40 14.72
N ASN A 45 0.89 -22.29 15.10
CA ASN A 45 0.49 -21.59 16.33
C ASN A 45 1.01 -22.30 17.60
N GLN A 46 0.96 -23.64 17.63
CA GLN A 46 1.58 -24.41 18.71
C GLN A 46 3.10 -24.21 18.77
N ALA A 47 3.77 -24.16 17.61
CA ALA A 47 5.19 -23.86 17.55
C ALA A 47 5.51 -22.47 18.12
N LEU A 48 4.72 -21.45 17.73
CA LEU A 48 4.90 -20.09 18.22
C LEU A 48 4.75 -20.03 19.75
N ASN A 49 3.70 -20.65 20.29
CA ASN A 49 3.46 -20.72 21.74
C ASN A 49 4.56 -21.49 22.50
N ALA A 50 5.18 -22.48 21.86
CA ALA A 50 6.25 -23.29 22.44
C ALA A 50 7.65 -22.70 22.23
N SER A 51 7.78 -21.54 21.58
CA SER A 51 9.07 -20.94 21.25
C SER A 51 9.69 -20.25 22.46
N MET A 52 10.95 -20.59 22.76
CA MET A 52 11.66 -20.12 23.96
C MET A 52 12.63 -18.97 23.68
N ASN A 53 12.92 -18.68 22.41
CA ASN A 53 13.82 -17.61 22.01
C ASN A 53 13.39 -16.98 20.67
N ASP A 54 14.04 -15.88 20.30
CA ASP A 54 13.69 -15.13 19.09
C ASP A 54 14.03 -15.89 17.80
N ASP A 55 15.01 -16.80 17.80
CA ASP A 55 15.32 -17.67 16.66
C ASP A 55 14.13 -18.58 16.29
N GLU A 56 13.54 -19.20 17.30
CA GLU A 56 12.40 -20.09 17.17
C GLU A 56 11.13 -19.31 16.78
N ARG A 57 10.89 -18.17 17.45
CA ARG A 57 9.75 -17.30 17.13
C ARG A 57 9.84 -16.76 15.70
N ALA A 58 11.01 -16.30 15.27
CA ALA A 58 11.24 -15.83 13.90
C ALA A 58 10.93 -16.94 12.87
N SER A 59 11.36 -18.17 13.18
CA SER A 59 11.11 -19.34 12.33
C SER A 59 9.63 -19.74 12.28
N ALA A 60 8.91 -19.65 13.41
CA ALA A 60 7.47 -19.92 13.46
C ALA A 60 6.68 -18.86 12.67
N HIS A 61 7.00 -17.58 12.86
CA HIS A 61 6.40 -16.48 12.11
C HIS A 61 6.67 -16.56 10.60
N LYS A 62 7.88 -16.94 10.18
CA LYS A 62 8.15 -17.23 8.76
C LYS A 62 7.14 -18.24 8.21
N ASN A 63 6.98 -19.36 8.91
CA ASN A 63 6.13 -20.45 8.46
C ASN A 63 4.64 -20.03 8.38
N LEU A 64 4.16 -19.24 9.35
CA LEU A 64 2.83 -18.63 9.31
C LEU A 64 2.69 -17.71 8.08
N GLY A 65 3.65 -16.80 7.86
CA GLY A 65 3.64 -15.91 6.70
C GLY A 65 3.59 -16.67 5.38
N SER A 66 4.38 -17.74 5.23
CA SER A 66 4.37 -18.61 4.04
C SER A 66 3.04 -19.34 3.86
N LEU A 67 2.40 -19.80 4.95
CA LEU A 67 1.11 -20.48 4.89
C LEU A 67 0.00 -19.53 4.44
N TYR A 68 -0.09 -18.34 5.04
CA TYR A 68 -1.07 -17.32 4.66
C TYR A 68 -0.83 -16.80 3.24
N SER A 69 0.42 -16.58 2.85
CA SER A 69 0.79 -16.24 1.47
C SER A 69 0.23 -17.27 0.49
N TYR A 70 0.41 -18.57 0.74
CA TYR A 70 -0.15 -19.62 -0.11
C TYR A 70 -1.69 -19.60 -0.13
N GLN A 71 -2.35 -19.39 1.01
CA GLN A 71 -3.81 -19.32 1.06
C GLN A 71 -4.35 -18.17 0.20
N ILE A 72 -3.68 -17.02 0.22
CA ILE A 72 -4.04 -15.84 -0.58
C ILE A 72 -3.79 -16.11 -2.06
N THR A 73 -2.64 -16.66 -2.43
CA THR A 73 -2.30 -16.90 -3.83
C THR A 73 -3.12 -18.03 -4.48
N SER A 74 -3.57 -18.99 -3.68
CA SER A 74 -4.44 -20.08 -4.14
C SER A 74 -5.93 -19.75 -4.13
N THR A 75 -6.33 -18.61 -3.56
CA THR A 75 -7.72 -18.14 -3.55
C THR A 75 -7.91 -17.10 -4.64
N ASN A 76 -8.89 -17.30 -5.54
CA ASN A 76 -9.26 -16.25 -6.49
C ASN A 76 -9.93 -15.09 -5.74
N ILE A 77 -9.32 -13.90 -5.81
CA ILE A 77 -9.82 -12.69 -5.16
C ILE A 77 -11.26 -12.31 -5.55
N GLU A 78 -11.71 -12.61 -6.78
CA GLU A 78 -13.05 -12.26 -7.26
C GLU A 78 -14.14 -13.11 -6.60
N SER A 79 -13.82 -14.37 -6.29
CA SER A 79 -14.76 -15.31 -5.64
C SER A 79 -14.53 -15.45 -4.14
N ALA A 80 -13.47 -14.82 -3.62
CA ALA A 80 -13.13 -14.87 -2.21
C ALA A 80 -14.15 -14.13 -1.35
N ASN A 81 -14.38 -14.66 -0.14
CA ASN A 81 -14.95 -13.84 0.92
C ASN A 81 -13.95 -12.73 1.27
N LYS A 82 -14.34 -11.47 1.07
CA LYS A 82 -13.49 -10.29 1.29
C LYS A 82 -12.93 -10.21 2.72
N ASN A 83 -13.71 -10.62 3.72
CA ASN A 83 -13.25 -10.61 5.11
C ASN A 83 -12.15 -11.65 5.36
N ASP A 84 -12.32 -12.85 4.81
CA ASP A 84 -11.33 -13.92 4.95
C ASP A 84 -10.04 -13.58 4.19
N TYR A 85 -10.17 -13.02 2.99
CA TYR A 85 -9.01 -12.55 2.20
C TYR A 85 -8.23 -11.47 2.96
N ASN A 86 -8.92 -10.44 3.45
CA ASN A 86 -8.31 -9.34 4.19
C ASN A 86 -7.69 -9.81 5.51
N HIS A 87 -8.34 -10.75 6.21
CA HIS A 87 -7.76 -11.38 7.39
C HIS A 87 -6.46 -12.09 7.05
N ASN A 88 -6.46 -12.97 6.06
CA ASN A 88 -5.27 -13.73 5.65
C ASN A 88 -4.14 -12.80 5.20
N LEU A 89 -4.45 -11.75 4.42
CA LEU A 89 -3.51 -10.73 3.97
C LEU A 89 -2.84 -10.03 5.13
N LYS A 90 -3.63 -9.59 6.12
CA LYS A 90 -3.10 -8.96 7.33
C LYS A 90 -2.21 -9.92 8.12
N GLU A 91 -2.64 -11.16 8.33
CA GLU A 91 -1.87 -12.15 9.08
C GLU A 91 -0.57 -12.54 8.36
N CYS A 92 -0.58 -12.60 7.03
CA CYS A 92 0.61 -12.81 6.20
C CYS A 92 1.65 -11.70 6.42
N ILE A 93 1.24 -10.44 6.22
CA ILE A 93 2.09 -9.26 6.36
C ILE A 93 2.62 -9.14 7.80
N THR A 94 1.75 -9.35 8.79
CA THR A 94 2.12 -9.30 10.22
C THR A 94 3.13 -10.37 10.57
N SER A 95 2.90 -11.61 10.13
CA SER A 95 3.79 -12.75 10.39
C SER A 95 5.16 -12.54 9.75
N TYR A 96 5.23 -12.10 8.50
CA TYR A 96 6.50 -11.78 7.87
C TYR A 96 7.21 -10.59 8.53
N GLY A 97 6.46 -9.58 8.98
CA GLY A 97 6.97 -8.47 9.78
C GLY A 97 7.71 -8.94 11.03
N TYR A 98 7.04 -9.76 11.86
CA TYR A 98 7.65 -10.34 13.05
C TYR A 98 8.83 -11.26 12.73
N ALA A 99 8.74 -12.06 11.67
CA ALA A 99 9.83 -12.93 11.24
C ALA A 99 11.12 -12.15 10.94
N LEU A 100 11.01 -11.02 10.22
CA LEU A 100 12.15 -10.14 9.96
C LEU A 100 12.62 -9.39 11.22
N GLN A 101 11.70 -8.88 12.04
CA GLN A 101 12.05 -8.14 13.25
C GLN A 101 12.89 -8.99 14.21
N LEU A 102 12.39 -10.18 14.54
CA LEU A 102 13.04 -11.12 15.45
C LEU A 102 14.28 -11.74 14.80
N GLY A 103 14.19 -12.06 13.50
CA GLY A 103 15.30 -12.63 12.74
C GLY A 103 16.53 -11.72 12.67
N ARG A 104 16.38 -10.39 12.70
CA ARG A 104 17.52 -9.46 12.65
C ARG A 104 18.53 -9.68 13.78
N GLN A 105 18.08 -10.16 14.93
CA GLN A 105 18.93 -10.39 16.11
C GLN A 105 19.37 -11.84 16.24
N ALA A 106 18.65 -12.77 15.61
CA ALA A 106 18.80 -14.21 15.87
C ALA A 106 19.17 -15.05 14.64
N LYS A 107 19.06 -14.51 13.42
CA LYS A 107 19.25 -15.25 12.16
C LYS A 107 20.35 -14.62 11.29
N SER A 108 20.88 -15.42 10.36
CA SER A 108 21.88 -14.94 9.40
C SER A 108 21.29 -13.99 8.37
N GLN A 109 22.16 -13.23 7.69
CA GLN A 109 21.73 -12.30 6.64
C GLN A 109 21.12 -13.04 5.45
N GLU A 110 21.63 -14.22 5.07
CA GLU A 110 21.08 -15.05 4.00
C GLU A 110 19.64 -15.48 4.32
N TRP A 111 19.38 -15.82 5.58
CA TRP A 111 18.02 -16.15 6.02
C TRP A 111 17.11 -14.93 5.87
N LEU A 112 17.53 -13.74 6.30
CA LEU A 112 16.76 -12.52 6.16
C LEU A 112 16.48 -12.17 4.70
N ILE A 113 17.48 -12.27 3.82
CA ILE A 113 17.34 -12.06 2.38
C ILE A 113 16.29 -13.02 1.80
N SER A 114 16.31 -14.30 2.22
CA SER A 114 15.31 -15.28 1.75
C SER A 114 13.88 -14.89 2.14
N ILE A 115 13.67 -14.31 3.33
CA ILE A 115 12.35 -13.82 3.76
C ILE A 115 11.93 -12.61 2.94
N ARG A 116 12.84 -11.66 2.71
CA ARG A 116 12.55 -10.49 1.86
C ARG A 116 12.12 -10.90 0.47
N HIS A 117 12.81 -11.89 -0.13
CA HIS A 117 12.42 -12.44 -1.43
C HIS A 117 11.01 -13.06 -1.40
N GLN A 118 10.67 -13.83 -0.35
CA GLN A 118 9.32 -14.39 -0.19
C GLN A 118 8.24 -13.31 -0.07
N ILE A 119 8.52 -12.22 0.67
CA ILE A 119 7.60 -11.08 0.79
C ILE A 119 7.43 -10.39 -0.56
N ASN A 120 8.53 -10.14 -1.28
CA ASN A 120 8.46 -9.47 -2.58
C ASN A 120 7.62 -10.28 -3.59
N ASN A 121 7.80 -11.61 -3.62
CA ASN A 121 6.99 -12.49 -4.46
C ASN A 121 5.51 -12.44 -4.05
N PHE A 122 5.23 -12.57 -2.74
CA PHE A 122 3.87 -12.47 -2.23
C PHE A 122 3.17 -11.16 -2.60
N VAL A 123 3.87 -10.03 -2.47
CA VAL A 123 3.33 -8.71 -2.81
C VAL A 123 3.08 -8.59 -4.31
N SER A 124 4.01 -9.07 -5.13
CA SER A 124 3.83 -9.15 -6.59
C SER A 124 2.61 -9.99 -6.97
N ASP A 125 2.43 -11.15 -6.35
CA ASP A 125 1.28 -12.03 -6.59
C ASP A 125 -0.05 -11.36 -6.18
N CYS A 126 -0.06 -10.63 -5.06
CA CYS A 126 -1.23 -9.84 -4.67
C CYS A 126 -1.58 -8.78 -5.71
N TYR A 127 -0.59 -8.03 -6.23
CA TYR A 127 -0.85 -7.06 -7.29
C TYR A 127 -1.40 -7.70 -8.55
N ALA A 128 -0.84 -8.83 -8.97
CA ALA A 128 -1.35 -9.56 -10.13
C ALA A 128 -2.84 -9.91 -9.96
N GLN A 129 -3.28 -10.29 -8.76
CA GLN A 129 -4.69 -10.50 -8.45
C GLN A 129 -5.49 -9.20 -8.42
N PHE A 130 -4.96 -8.12 -7.84
CA PHE A 130 -5.66 -6.83 -7.77
C PHE A 130 -5.93 -6.23 -9.16
N LEU A 131 -5.12 -6.57 -10.16
CA LEU A 131 -5.37 -6.19 -11.56
C LEU A 131 -6.64 -6.81 -12.14
N LEU A 132 -7.14 -7.92 -11.57
CA LEU A 132 -8.41 -8.53 -11.96
C LEU A 132 -9.62 -7.76 -11.42
N LEU A 133 -9.42 -6.96 -10.36
CA LEU A 133 -10.49 -6.20 -9.74
C LEU A 133 -10.85 -4.92 -10.52
N PRO A 134 -12.13 -4.49 -10.47
CA PRO A 134 -12.54 -3.15 -10.87
C PRO A 134 -11.78 -2.05 -10.11
N THR A 135 -11.62 -0.86 -10.70
CA THR A 135 -10.83 0.26 -10.14
C THR A 135 -11.14 0.56 -8.67
N GLU A 136 -12.41 0.67 -8.27
CA GLU A 136 -12.81 0.98 -6.90
C GLU A 136 -12.50 -0.15 -5.89
N GLU A 137 -12.54 -1.40 -6.35
CA GLU A 137 -12.17 -2.54 -5.50
C GLU A 137 -10.65 -2.68 -5.41
N ARG A 138 -9.94 -2.43 -6.51
CA ARG A 138 -8.49 -2.36 -6.56
C ARG A 138 -7.94 -1.29 -5.63
N LEU A 139 -8.52 -0.09 -5.63
CA LEU A 139 -8.19 1.00 -4.70
C LEU A 139 -8.31 0.52 -3.24
N ARG A 140 -9.47 -0.01 -2.86
CA ARG A 140 -9.71 -0.51 -1.50
C ARG A 140 -8.75 -1.63 -1.08
N ALA A 141 -8.45 -2.55 -2.00
CA ALA A 141 -7.50 -3.64 -1.75
C ALA A 141 -6.07 -3.12 -1.53
N LEU A 142 -5.63 -2.17 -2.37
CA LEU A 142 -4.33 -1.50 -2.22
C LEU A 142 -4.25 -0.68 -0.93
N GLU A 143 -5.27 0.12 -0.61
CA GLU A 143 -5.37 0.89 0.64
C GLU A 143 -5.28 -0.03 1.86
N PHE A 144 -6.01 -1.14 1.86
CA PHE A 144 -5.93 -2.12 2.94
C PHE A 144 -4.52 -2.72 3.07
N THR A 145 -3.89 -3.05 1.93
CA THR A 145 -2.53 -3.62 1.88
C THR A 145 -1.49 -2.66 2.44
N VAL A 146 -1.48 -1.39 2.00
CA VAL A 146 -0.53 -0.39 2.52
C VAL A 146 -0.73 -0.12 4.01
N ASN A 147 -1.99 -0.06 4.47
CA ASN A 147 -2.31 0.11 5.88
C ASN A 147 -1.80 -1.06 6.75
N CYS A 148 -1.77 -2.28 6.18
CA CYS A 148 -1.16 -3.42 6.86
C CYS A 148 0.37 -3.26 6.95
N PHE A 149 1.03 -2.76 5.91
CA PHE A 149 2.48 -2.52 5.96
C PHE A 149 2.89 -1.48 7.00
N GLU A 150 2.15 -0.38 7.15
CA GLU A 150 2.44 0.69 8.13
C GLU A 150 2.54 0.19 9.57
N ARG A 151 1.81 -0.88 9.88
CA ARG A 151 1.76 -1.47 11.22
C ARG A 151 2.89 -2.45 11.49
N THR A 152 3.81 -2.64 10.54
CA THR A 152 4.87 -3.65 10.60
C THR A 152 6.26 -3.06 10.31
N THR A 153 7.31 -3.81 10.67
CA THR A 153 8.70 -3.44 10.38
C THR A 153 9.13 -3.73 8.92
N LEU A 154 8.17 -4.00 8.03
CA LEU A 154 8.40 -4.28 6.60
C LEU A 154 8.66 -3.02 5.77
N ASN A 155 8.57 -1.87 6.42
CA ASN A 155 8.66 -0.54 5.85
C ASN A 155 9.95 -0.20 5.07
N ARG A 156 11.00 -1.03 5.14
CA ARG A 156 12.23 -0.90 4.34
C ARG A 156 12.33 -1.96 3.24
N LEU A 157 11.22 -2.25 2.58
CA LEU A 157 11.18 -3.15 1.43
C LEU A 157 10.69 -2.37 0.22
N ASP A 158 11.37 -2.52 -0.91
CA ASP A 158 10.99 -1.84 -2.15
C ASP A 158 9.56 -2.20 -2.58
N SER A 159 9.10 -3.42 -2.29
CA SER A 159 7.72 -3.83 -2.54
C SER A 159 6.66 -3.02 -1.77
N VAL A 160 7.01 -2.46 -0.60
CA VAL A 160 6.15 -1.53 0.14
C VAL A 160 6.12 -0.19 -0.57
N ALA A 161 7.27 0.32 -1.01
CA ALA A 161 7.33 1.55 -1.80
C ALA A 161 6.53 1.40 -3.11
N THR A 162 6.62 0.25 -3.79
CA THR A 162 5.80 -0.08 -4.97
C THR A 162 4.32 -0.01 -4.63
N ALA A 163 3.91 -0.53 -3.48
CA ALA A 163 2.51 -0.49 -3.02
C ALA A 163 1.94 0.92 -2.99
N TYR A 164 2.67 1.83 -2.35
CA TYR A 164 2.27 3.22 -2.24
C TYR A 164 2.27 3.93 -3.58
N TYR A 165 3.22 3.61 -4.46
CA TYR A 165 3.25 4.17 -5.80
C TYR A 165 2.03 3.77 -6.63
N GLU A 166 1.76 2.46 -6.71
CA GLU A 166 0.61 1.93 -7.45
C GLU A 166 -0.71 2.48 -6.89
N LEU A 167 -0.82 2.61 -5.55
CA LEU A 167 -1.97 3.25 -4.92
C LEU A 167 -2.06 4.73 -5.29
N GLY A 168 -0.97 5.49 -5.20
CA GLY A 168 -0.94 6.91 -5.54
C GLY A 168 -1.30 7.17 -7.00
N GLN A 169 -0.80 6.34 -7.92
CA GLN A 169 -1.13 6.39 -9.34
C GLN A 169 -2.62 6.13 -9.58
N LEU A 170 -3.17 5.10 -8.95
CA LEU A 170 -4.58 4.76 -9.10
C LEU A 170 -5.51 5.81 -8.48
N MET A 171 -5.14 6.38 -7.33
CA MET A 171 -5.85 7.50 -6.71
C MET A 171 -5.86 8.72 -7.62
N PHE A 172 -4.71 9.04 -8.24
CA PHE A 172 -4.60 10.15 -9.17
C PHE A 172 -5.46 9.94 -10.42
N GLN A 173 -5.42 8.74 -11.03
CA GLN A 173 -6.29 8.40 -12.16
C GLN A 173 -7.78 8.54 -11.80
N ASN A 174 -8.17 8.11 -10.60
CA ASN A 174 -9.54 8.27 -10.13
C ASN A 174 -9.90 9.75 -9.91
N ALA A 175 -8.99 10.52 -9.30
CA ALA A 175 -9.16 11.95 -9.11
C ALA A 175 -9.33 12.69 -10.44
N LEU A 176 -8.56 12.34 -11.48
CA LEU A 176 -8.70 12.92 -12.82
C LEU A 176 -10.06 12.62 -13.45
N LYS A 177 -10.54 11.38 -13.34
CA LYS A 177 -11.86 10.98 -13.83
C LYS A 177 -12.99 11.80 -13.20
N HIS A 178 -12.83 12.15 -11.92
CA HIS A 178 -13.82 12.89 -11.15
C HIS A 178 -13.50 14.39 -11.01
N PHE A 179 -12.44 14.89 -11.64
CA PHE A 179 -11.87 16.23 -11.38
C PHE A 179 -12.87 17.37 -11.59
N LYS A 180 -13.76 17.27 -12.59
CA LYS A 180 -14.79 18.28 -12.84
C LYS A 180 -15.84 18.37 -11.73
N LYS A 181 -16.14 17.25 -11.06
CA LYS A 181 -17.17 17.16 -10.02
C LYS A 181 -16.58 17.32 -8.63
N GLU A 182 -15.43 16.71 -8.39
CA GLU A 182 -14.78 16.60 -7.09
C GLU A 182 -13.26 16.85 -7.22
N PRO A 183 -12.84 18.07 -7.57
CA PRO A 183 -11.42 18.38 -7.77
C PRO A 183 -10.59 18.21 -6.49
N LYS A 184 -11.22 18.26 -5.31
CA LYS A 184 -10.57 18.07 -4.01
C LYS A 184 -9.93 16.68 -3.84
N LEU A 185 -10.32 15.68 -4.63
CA LEU A 185 -9.71 14.34 -4.56
C LEU A 185 -8.21 14.36 -4.89
N ILE A 186 -7.75 15.34 -5.68
CA ILE A 186 -6.36 15.47 -6.09
C ILE A 186 -5.41 15.67 -4.90
N TYR A 187 -5.87 16.33 -3.83
CA TYR A 187 -5.06 16.61 -2.64
C TYR A 187 -4.75 15.37 -1.81
N ASN A 188 -5.57 14.33 -1.95
CA ASN A 188 -5.36 13.07 -1.23
C ASN A 188 -4.27 12.21 -1.87
N CYS A 189 -3.85 12.51 -3.11
CA CYS A 189 -2.90 11.69 -3.86
C CYS A 189 -1.45 11.92 -3.40
N LEU A 190 -1.09 13.18 -3.11
CA LEU A 190 0.29 13.57 -2.80
C LEU A 190 0.82 12.95 -1.49
N PRO A 191 0.06 12.88 -0.37
CA PRO A 191 0.52 12.21 0.84
C PRO A 191 0.87 10.73 0.62
N THR A 192 0.07 10.01 -0.19
CA THR A 192 0.31 8.61 -0.53
C THR A 192 1.60 8.46 -1.34
N LEU A 193 1.82 9.32 -2.34
CA LEU A 193 3.03 9.29 -3.14
C LEU A 193 4.29 9.66 -2.33
N ASN A 194 4.18 10.63 -1.41
CA ASN A 194 5.27 10.97 -0.49
C ASN A 194 5.65 9.80 0.42
N ARG A 195 4.70 8.94 0.81
CA ARG A 195 5.01 7.69 1.52
C ARG A 195 5.78 6.70 0.64
N ALA A 196 5.50 6.63 -0.66
CA ALA A 196 6.29 5.83 -1.60
C ALA A 196 7.76 6.27 -1.61
N PHE A 197 8.01 7.58 -1.70
CA PHE A 197 9.36 8.15 -1.64
C PHE A 197 10.06 7.86 -0.31
N TYR A 198 9.35 8.00 0.81
CA TYR A 198 9.92 7.77 2.13
C TYR A 198 10.37 6.31 2.34
N TRP A 199 9.68 5.35 1.74
CA TRP A 199 9.97 3.92 1.90
C TRP A 199 10.86 3.31 0.82
N ALA A 200 11.18 4.05 -0.24
CA ALA A 200 12.14 3.60 -1.25
C ALA A 200 13.52 3.43 -0.59
N CYS A 201 14.09 2.21 -0.65
CA CYS A 201 15.35 1.92 0.06
C CYS A 201 16.56 2.62 -0.54
N GLU A 202 16.53 2.89 -1.85
CA GLU A 202 17.59 3.61 -2.55
C GLU A 202 17.02 4.58 -3.61
N PRO A 203 17.52 5.83 -3.68
CA PRO A 203 17.09 6.84 -4.67
C PRO A 203 17.37 6.47 -6.14
N HIS A 204 18.11 5.38 -6.41
CA HIS A 204 18.67 5.08 -7.72
C HIS A 204 18.19 3.75 -8.34
N THR A 205 17.46 2.91 -7.60
CA THR A 205 16.99 1.60 -8.09
C THR A 205 15.49 1.54 -8.30
N PHE A 206 14.74 2.48 -7.75
CA PHE A 206 13.29 2.41 -7.65
C PHE A 206 12.62 3.61 -8.32
N ARG A 207 12.02 3.41 -9.50
CA ARG A 207 11.01 4.26 -10.23
C ARG A 207 10.99 5.77 -9.92
N SER A 208 12.15 6.36 -9.62
CA SER A 208 12.19 7.68 -8.95
C SER A 208 11.81 8.78 -9.93
N ASN A 209 12.13 8.58 -11.21
CA ASN A 209 11.68 9.45 -12.29
C ASN A 209 10.16 9.37 -12.46
N GLU A 210 9.58 8.17 -12.57
CA GLU A 210 8.13 7.98 -12.71
C GLU A 210 7.36 8.57 -11.52
N MET A 211 7.90 8.44 -10.30
CA MET A 211 7.31 9.06 -9.11
C MET A 211 7.37 10.57 -9.14
N LYS A 212 8.49 11.12 -9.59
CA LYS A 212 8.65 12.57 -9.72
C LYS A 212 7.72 13.12 -10.79
N GLU A 213 7.62 12.47 -11.95
CA GLU A 213 6.68 12.83 -13.01
C GLU A 213 5.23 12.78 -12.52
N LEU A 214 4.87 11.76 -11.73
CA LEU A 214 3.56 11.68 -11.12
C LEU A 214 3.33 12.79 -10.08
N GLN A 215 4.34 13.12 -9.28
CA GLN A 215 4.28 14.22 -8.30
C GLN A 215 4.08 15.57 -8.99
N ASP A 216 4.86 15.83 -10.04
CA ASP A 216 4.76 17.05 -10.86
C ASP A 216 3.37 17.12 -11.51
N SER A 217 2.83 15.99 -11.99
CA SER A 217 1.47 15.91 -12.54
C SER A 217 0.39 16.20 -11.49
N ILE A 218 0.49 15.62 -10.29
CA ILE A 218 -0.44 15.88 -9.18
C ILE A 218 -0.43 17.35 -8.81
N TRP A 219 0.76 17.92 -8.67
CA TRP A 219 0.95 19.33 -8.34
C TRP A 219 0.37 20.26 -9.41
N LEU A 220 0.61 19.96 -10.70
CA LEU A 220 0.03 20.71 -11.81
C LEU A 220 -1.49 20.78 -11.71
N HIS A 221 -2.14 19.65 -11.44
CA HIS A 221 -3.59 19.59 -11.30
C HIS A 221 -4.11 20.30 -10.03
N GLN A 222 -3.32 20.36 -8.96
CA GLN A 222 -3.62 21.20 -7.79
C GLN A 222 -3.60 22.68 -8.17
N CYS A 223 -2.55 23.16 -8.86
CA CYS A 223 -2.45 24.55 -9.31
C CYS A 223 -3.59 24.94 -10.27
N ILE A 224 -3.97 24.06 -11.20
CA ILE A 224 -5.13 24.29 -12.08
C ILE A 224 -6.42 24.48 -11.27
N HIS A 225 -6.65 23.61 -10.28
CA HIS A 225 -7.84 23.71 -9.44
C HIS A 225 -7.84 25.00 -8.61
N GLU A 226 -6.72 25.33 -7.97
CA GLU A 226 -6.59 26.52 -7.12
C GLU A 226 -6.72 27.80 -7.92
N SER A 227 -6.09 27.87 -9.09
CA SER A 227 -6.20 29.01 -10.00
C SER A 227 -7.65 29.23 -10.43
N SER A 228 -8.34 28.16 -10.85
CA SER A 228 -9.74 28.21 -11.24
C SER A 228 -10.65 28.65 -10.07
N ASN A 229 -10.40 28.15 -8.87
CA ASN A 229 -11.15 28.47 -7.66
C ASN A 229 -10.92 29.93 -7.20
N ALA A 230 -9.68 30.41 -7.22
CA ALA A 230 -9.33 31.79 -6.92
C ALA A 230 -10.03 32.75 -7.89
N ARG A 231 -10.02 32.43 -9.19
CA ARG A 231 -10.76 33.19 -10.21
C ARG A 231 -12.27 33.19 -9.97
N HIS A 232 -12.89 32.03 -9.73
CA HIS A 232 -14.32 31.94 -9.44
C HIS A 232 -14.71 32.74 -8.19
N THR A 233 -13.87 32.67 -7.16
CA THR A 233 -14.08 33.41 -5.92
C THR A 233 -13.99 34.92 -6.16
N GLY A 234 -13.00 35.38 -6.92
CA GLY A 234 -12.84 36.78 -7.30
C GLY A 234 -14.04 37.32 -8.11
N VAL A 235 -14.52 36.56 -9.10
CA VAL A 235 -15.72 36.92 -9.88
C VAL A 235 -16.95 37.01 -8.97
N ARG A 236 -17.17 36.00 -8.11
CA ARG A 236 -18.31 36.00 -7.20
C ARG A 236 -18.28 37.17 -6.20
N MET A 237 -17.09 37.50 -5.68
CA MET A 237 -16.90 38.67 -4.81
C MET A 237 -17.22 39.96 -5.55
N LEU A 238 -16.71 40.10 -6.79
CA LEU A 238 -16.99 41.27 -7.62
C LEU A 238 -18.49 41.43 -7.90
N ASP A 239 -19.16 40.36 -8.35
CA ASP A 239 -20.59 40.39 -8.64
C ASP A 239 -21.42 40.73 -7.39
N TYR A 240 -21.05 40.16 -6.23
CA TYR A 240 -21.71 40.44 -4.97
C TYR A 240 -21.59 41.92 -4.59
N HIS A 241 -20.39 42.50 -4.63
CA HIS A 241 -20.17 43.89 -4.26
C HIS A 241 -20.78 44.87 -5.28
N LEU A 242 -20.78 44.54 -6.58
CA LEU A 242 -21.43 45.36 -7.61
C LEU A 242 -22.96 45.39 -7.47
N GLN A 243 -23.58 44.34 -6.92
CA GLN A 243 -25.04 44.24 -6.80
C GLN A 243 -25.59 44.73 -5.46
N ASN A 244 -24.80 44.68 -4.39
CA ASN A 244 -25.30 44.89 -3.02
C ASN A 244 -24.76 46.15 -2.34
N ASP A 245 -23.64 46.71 -2.79
CA ASP A 245 -23.04 47.88 -2.14
C ASP A 245 -23.27 49.16 -2.97
N GLU A 246 -23.89 50.17 -2.35
CA GLU A 246 -24.12 51.48 -2.98
C GLU A 246 -22.85 52.36 -2.99
N GLU A 247 -21.91 52.11 -2.08
CA GLU A 247 -20.65 52.82 -1.96
C GLU A 247 -19.45 51.92 -2.28
N LEU A 248 -18.48 52.45 -3.03
CA LEU A 248 -17.28 51.73 -3.41
C LEU A 248 -16.35 51.53 -2.19
N ASN A 249 -16.25 50.30 -1.70
CA ASN A 249 -15.28 49.92 -0.68
C ASN A 249 -13.96 49.42 -1.32
N MET A 250 -12.89 50.22 -1.17
CA MET A 250 -11.58 49.93 -1.76
C MET A 250 -10.90 48.69 -1.18
N ASP A 251 -11.15 48.33 0.08
CA ASP A 251 -10.55 47.14 0.70
C ASP A 251 -11.06 45.84 0.04
N PHE A 252 -12.34 45.83 -0.36
CA PHE A 252 -12.91 44.72 -1.12
C PHE A 252 -12.34 44.65 -2.54
N ILE A 253 -12.15 45.79 -3.20
CA ILE A 253 -11.51 45.83 -4.52
C ILE A 253 -10.08 45.25 -4.47
N TRP A 254 -9.29 45.59 -3.46
CA TRP A 254 -7.96 45.00 -3.29
C TRP A 254 -8.01 43.50 -3.05
N THR A 255 -8.95 43.02 -2.22
CA THR A 255 -9.15 41.58 -1.98
C THR A 255 -9.52 40.83 -3.27
N ILE A 256 -10.37 41.42 -4.12
CA ILE A 256 -10.74 40.86 -5.43
C ILE A 256 -9.52 40.81 -6.35
N ILE A 257 -8.75 41.90 -6.43
CA ILE A 257 -7.51 41.96 -7.24
C ILE A 257 -6.52 40.90 -6.79
N ASP A 258 -6.35 40.70 -5.48
CA ASP A 258 -5.45 39.70 -4.93
C ASP A 258 -5.89 38.28 -5.29
N LYS A 259 -7.21 38.00 -5.36
CA LYS A 259 -7.72 36.72 -5.87
C LYS A 259 -7.39 36.48 -7.34
N PHE A 260 -7.46 37.51 -8.18
CA PHE A 260 -7.04 37.39 -9.58
C PHE A 260 -5.52 37.27 -9.73
N ARG A 261 -4.74 37.96 -8.89
CA ARG A 261 -3.27 37.81 -8.84
C ARG A 261 -2.87 36.40 -8.43
N GLU A 262 -3.50 35.84 -7.40
CA GLU A 262 -3.32 34.45 -6.96
C GLU A 262 -3.60 33.48 -8.12
N ALA A 263 -4.73 33.66 -8.83
CA ALA A 263 -5.06 32.84 -10.00
C ALA A 263 -4.00 32.92 -11.11
N ILE A 264 -3.44 34.11 -11.38
CA ILE A 264 -2.38 34.32 -12.38
C ILE A 264 -1.07 33.66 -11.92
N LEU A 265 -0.68 33.80 -10.66
CA LEU A 265 0.55 33.19 -10.14
C LEU A 265 0.51 31.66 -10.26
N LEU A 266 -0.59 31.05 -9.82
CA LEU A 266 -0.83 29.60 -9.93
C LEU A 266 -0.91 29.13 -11.40
N ALA A 267 -1.33 30.00 -12.31
CA ALA A 267 -1.35 29.70 -13.74
C ALA A 267 0.01 29.91 -14.43
N LYS A 268 0.84 30.85 -13.97
CA LYS A 268 2.21 31.08 -14.48
C LYS A 268 3.15 29.95 -14.13
N GLU A 269 2.90 29.29 -13.01
CA GLU A 269 3.53 28.02 -12.65
C GLU A 269 3.26 26.88 -13.65
N LEU A 270 2.28 27.05 -14.57
CA LEU A 270 2.00 26.15 -15.69
C LEU A 270 2.83 26.47 -16.95
N ASP A 271 3.54 27.62 -16.99
CA ASP A 271 4.35 28.06 -18.13
C ASP A 271 5.70 27.30 -18.14
N ILE A 272 5.60 25.97 -18.23
CA ILE A 272 6.70 25.01 -18.42
C ILE A 272 6.93 24.77 -19.92
N GLU A 273 6.66 25.78 -20.77
CA GLU A 273 7.10 25.76 -22.19
C GLU A 273 8.62 25.87 -22.35
N GLY A 274 9.40 25.78 -21.26
CA GLY A 274 10.86 25.78 -21.25
C GLY A 274 11.55 24.43 -20.99
N LYS A 275 10.84 23.29 -21.05
CA LYS A 275 11.46 21.95 -20.95
C LYS A 275 10.86 20.95 -21.94
N PHE A 276 11.08 21.21 -23.22
CA PHE A 276 11.19 20.18 -24.27
C PHE A 276 12.61 20.21 -24.82
#